data_AF-A0A914QW23-F1
#
_entry.id   AF-A0A914QW23-F1
#
_cell.length_a   1.000
_cell.length_b   1.000
_cell.length_c   1.000
_cell.angle_alpha   90.00
_cell.angle_beta   90.00
_cell.angle_gamma   90.00
#
_symmetry.space_group_name_H-M   'P 1'
#
loop_
_entity.id
_entity.type
_entity.pdbx_description
1 polymer ?
#
loop_
_entity_poly.entity_id
_entity_poly.type
_entity_poly.pdbx_seq_one_letter_code
_entity_poly.pdbx_strand_id
1 'polypeptide(L)'
;MRLIRANYLSKPEFDAENMKQVSAAAEGLCFWVKAIDIYNKIAKVVEPKKEKLKKSELMHEKVFRAKKTLVKIICLKEKTPFKTKNAILQEDKSKFNRFLENERGRWDSNLKVLKIEYEVFKRNCLIGAVYVELLNNVDYDERKVLLLL
;
A
#
# COMPACT_ATOMS: atom_id res chain seq x y z
N MET A 1 -45.39 11.15 -38.42
CA MET A 1 -46.78 11.57 -38.14
C MET A 1 -47.17 12.93 -38.76
N ARG A 2 -46.57 13.41 -39.87
CA ARG A 2 -47.06 14.65 -40.52
C ARG A 2 -48.26 14.38 -41.42
N LEU A 3 -48.15 13.36 -42.28
CA LEU A 3 -49.21 12.93 -43.20
C LEU A 3 -50.50 12.52 -42.47
N ILE A 4 -50.38 11.71 -41.41
CA ILE A 4 -51.54 11.23 -40.64
C ILE A 4 -52.26 12.40 -39.92
N ARG A 5 -51.51 13.40 -39.46
CA ARG A 5 -52.09 14.60 -38.83
C ARG A 5 -52.82 15.51 -39.81
N ALA A 6 -52.28 15.67 -41.01
CA ALA A 6 -52.87 16.51 -42.05
C ALA A 6 -54.10 15.88 -42.70
N ASN A 7 -54.11 14.55 -42.88
CA ASN A 7 -55.13 13.87 -43.67
C ASN A 7 -56.29 13.30 -42.83
N TYR A 8 -56.05 12.93 -41.56
CA TYR A 8 -57.01 12.14 -40.77
C TYR A 8 -57.31 12.74 -39.40
N LEU A 9 -56.30 13.08 -38.58
CA LEU A 9 -56.54 13.57 -37.20
C LEU A 9 -57.12 14.99 -37.10
N SER A 10 -57.07 15.77 -38.18
CA SER A 10 -57.64 17.12 -38.25
C SER A 10 -59.11 17.14 -38.65
N LYS A 11 -59.68 16.00 -39.04
CA LYS A 11 -61.09 15.87 -39.37
C LYS A 11 -61.91 15.64 -38.09
N PRO A 12 -63.01 16.38 -37.87
CA PRO A 12 -63.89 16.20 -36.70
C PRO A 12 -64.61 14.84 -36.69
N GLU A 13 -64.67 14.17 -37.84
CA GLU A 13 -65.19 12.80 -37.97
C GLU A 13 -64.32 11.77 -37.26
N PHE A 14 -63.03 12.06 -37.07
CA PHE A 14 -62.07 11.16 -36.42
C PHE A 14 -62.06 11.39 -34.89
N ASP A 15 -63.24 11.30 -34.28
CA ASP A 15 -63.40 11.38 -32.84
C ASP A 15 -63.86 10.07 -32.21
N ALA A 16 -63.43 9.82 -30.97
CA ALA A 16 -63.71 8.56 -30.28
C ALA A 16 -65.21 8.41 -30.01
N GLU A 17 -65.90 9.51 -29.66
CA GLU A 17 -67.36 9.53 -29.45
C GLU A 17 -68.14 9.24 -30.74
N ASN A 18 -67.69 9.80 -31.87
CA ASN A 18 -68.31 9.53 -33.17
C ASN A 18 -68.06 8.09 -33.63
N MET A 19 -66.84 7.56 -33.45
CA MET A 19 -66.50 6.19 -33.84
C MET A 19 -67.16 5.13 -32.96
N LYS A 20 -67.48 5.47 -31.70
CA LYS A 20 -68.24 4.59 -30.79
C LYS A 20 -69.65 4.31 -31.29
N GLN A 21 -70.28 5.29 -31.95
CA GLN A 21 -71.62 5.11 -32.55
C GLN A 21 -71.59 4.11 -33.71
N VAL A 22 -70.45 3.94 -34.38
CA VAL A 22 -70.27 3.01 -35.50
C VAL A 22 -69.88 1.62 -35.00
N SER A 23 -68.90 1.51 -34.11
CA SER A 23 -68.46 0.24 -33.53
C SER A 23 -67.51 0.43 -32.33
N ALA A 24 -67.69 -0.38 -31.29
CA ALA A 24 -66.77 -0.40 -30.14
C ALA A 24 -65.33 -0.80 -30.53
N ALA A 25 -65.15 -1.62 -31.57
CA ALA A 25 -63.82 -1.96 -32.08
C ALA A 25 -63.15 -0.76 -32.79
N ALA A 26 -63.94 0.07 -33.48
CA ALA A 26 -63.47 1.26 -34.16
C ALA A 26 -63.07 2.37 -33.16
N GLU A 27 -63.77 2.48 -32.02
CA GLU A 27 -63.41 3.36 -30.90
C GLU A 27 -61.98 3.06 -30.38
N GLY A 28 -61.67 1.79 -30.14
CA GLY A 28 -60.34 1.37 -29.65
C GLY A 28 -59.20 1.71 -30.62
N LEU A 29 -59.44 1.54 -31.93
CA LEU A 29 -58.47 1.92 -32.97
C LEU A 29 -58.26 3.44 -33.03
N CYS A 30 -59.33 4.23 -32.94
CA CYS A 30 -59.25 5.69 -32.89
C CYS A 30 -58.39 6.15 -31.70
N PHE A 31 -58.59 5.54 -30.53
CA PHE A 31 -57.81 5.82 -29.33
C PHE A 31 -56.33 5.47 -29.48
N TRP A 32 -56.04 4.30 -30.06
CA TRP A 32 -54.66 3.84 -30.30
C TRP A 32 -53.91 4.79 -31.24
N VAL A 33 -54.54 5.24 -32.34
CA VAL A 33 -53.93 6.19 -33.29
C VAL A 33 -53.67 7.54 -32.62
N LYS A 34 -54.60 8.05 -31.80
CA LYS A 34 -54.40 9.28 -31.02
C LYS A 34 -53.25 9.13 -30.00
N ALA A 35 -53.16 7.99 -29.33
CA ALA A 35 -52.08 7.70 -28.39
C ALA A 35 -50.70 7.68 -29.08
N ILE A 36 -50.59 7.12 -30.29
CA ILE A 36 -49.35 7.15 -31.09
C ILE A 36 -48.97 8.59 -31.45
N ASP A 37 -49.92 9.47 -31.74
CA ASP A 37 -49.63 10.87 -32.05
C ASP A 37 -49.04 11.62 -30.86
N ILE A 38 -49.65 11.43 -29.69
CA ILE A 38 -49.22 12.00 -28.41
C ILE A 38 -47.82 11.48 -28.07
N TYR A 39 -47.60 10.16 -28.18
CA TYR A 39 -46.30 9.56 -27.95
C TYR A 39 -45.22 10.16 -28.86
N ASN A 40 -45.50 10.37 -30.15
CA ASN A 40 -44.54 10.96 -31.08
C ASN A 40 -44.14 12.40 -30.67
N LYS A 41 -45.08 13.20 -30.14
CA LYS A 41 -44.77 14.54 -29.59
C LYS A 41 -43.86 14.45 -28.38
N ILE A 42 -44.19 13.55 -27.44
CA ILE A 42 -43.45 13.36 -26.19
C ILE A 42 -42.06 12.76 -26.44
N ALA A 43 -41.93 11.83 -27.38
CA ALA A 43 -40.68 11.15 -27.70
C ALA A 43 -39.55 12.15 -28.02
N LYS A 44 -39.84 13.20 -28.78
CA LYS A 44 -38.87 14.26 -29.11
C LYS A 44 -38.37 15.04 -27.89
N VAL A 45 -39.22 15.22 -26.89
CA VAL A 45 -38.87 15.91 -25.63
C VAL A 45 -38.07 14.98 -24.71
N VAL A 46 -38.32 13.66 -24.80
CA VAL A 46 -37.72 12.65 -23.93
C VAL A 46 -36.38 12.13 -24.46
N GLU A 47 -36.16 12.10 -25.77
CA GLU A 47 -34.87 11.74 -26.40
C GLU A 47 -33.65 12.41 -25.77
N PRO A 48 -33.58 13.75 -25.66
CA PRO A 48 -32.42 14.41 -25.04
C PRO A 48 -32.28 14.10 -23.55
N LYS A 49 -33.38 13.80 -22.85
CA LYS A 49 -33.34 13.41 -21.44
C LYS A 49 -32.77 12.00 -21.27
N LYS A 50 -33.11 11.07 -22.16
CA LYS A 50 -32.55 9.71 -22.19
C LYS A 50 -31.04 9.73 -22.47
N GLU A 51 -30.58 10.58 -23.39
CA GLU A 51 -29.16 10.74 -23.65
C GLU A 51 -28.39 11.30 -22.45
N LYS A 52 -28.94 12.33 -21.79
CA LYS A 52 -28.36 12.88 -20.56
C LYS A 52 -28.30 11.84 -19.44
N LEU A 53 -29.36 11.06 -19.27
CA LEU A 53 -29.41 9.98 -18.28
C LEU A 53 -28.32 8.94 -18.56
N LYS A 54 -28.22 8.44 -19.80
CA LYS A 54 -27.21 7.45 -20.20
C LYS A 54 -25.78 7.96 -19.96
N LYS A 55 -25.51 9.24 -20.24
CA LYS A 55 -24.21 9.87 -19.95
C LYS A 55 -23.92 9.89 -18.44
N SER A 56 -24.90 10.26 -17.63
CA SER A 56 -24.76 10.30 -16.17
C SER A 56 -24.54 8.91 -15.58
N GLU A 57 -25.28 7.91 -16.04
CA GLU A 57 -25.13 6.51 -15.60
C GLU A 57 -23.75 5.96 -15.94
N LEU A 58 -23.23 6.22 -17.14
CA LEU A 58 -21.88 5.83 -17.54
C LEU A 58 -20.81 6.47 -16.65
N MET A 59 -20.96 7.76 -16.32
CA MET A 59 -20.03 8.46 -15.42
C MET A 59 -20.13 7.93 -14.00
N HIS A 60 -21.34 7.70 -13.51
CA HIS A 60 -21.57 7.12 -12.19
C HIS A 60 -20.96 5.72 -12.08
N GLU A 61 -21.08 4.89 -13.10
CA GLU A 61 -20.48 3.54 -13.11
C GLU A 61 -18.94 3.60 -13.03
N LYS A 62 -18.31 4.52 -13.77
CA LYS A 62 -16.85 4.75 -13.68
C LYS A 62 -16.44 5.17 -12.27
N VAL A 63 -17.14 6.14 -11.69
CA VAL A 63 -16.89 6.63 -10.32
C VAL A 63 -17.12 5.52 -9.30
N PHE A 64 -18.17 4.71 -9.46
CA PHE A 64 -18.50 3.61 -8.57
C PHE A 64 -17.42 2.51 -8.61
N ARG A 65 -16.93 2.16 -9.80
CA ARG A 65 -15.79 1.24 -9.97
C ARG A 65 -14.54 1.77 -9.27
N ALA A 66 -14.21 3.05 -9.47
CA ALA A 66 -13.07 3.71 -8.83
C ALA A 66 -13.18 3.72 -7.30
N LYS A 67 -14.36 4.07 -6.76
CA LYS A 67 -14.63 4.01 -5.31
C LYS A 67 -14.45 2.60 -4.76
N LYS A 68 -14.97 1.57 -5.44
CA LYS A 68 -14.81 0.17 -5.04
C LYS A 68 -13.35 -0.27 -4.99
N THR A 69 -12.53 0.14 -5.96
CA THR A 69 -11.08 -0.12 -5.94
C THR A 69 -10.38 0.63 -4.81
N LEU A 70 -10.72 1.89 -4.56
CA LEU A 70 -10.14 2.68 -3.47
C LEU A 70 -10.43 2.05 -2.10
N VAL A 71 -11.68 1.63 -1.85
CA VAL A 71 -12.07 0.95 -0.61
C VAL A 71 -11.27 -0.34 -0.41
N LYS A 72 -11.07 -1.14 -1.47
CA LYS A 72 -10.21 -2.33 -1.40
C LYS A 72 -8.77 -1.98 -1.03
N ILE A 73 -8.20 -0.94 -1.63
CA ILE A 73 -6.83 -0.49 -1.32
C ILE A 73 -6.71 0.00 0.13
N ILE A 74 -7.69 0.76 0.62
CA ILE A 74 -7.73 1.23 2.02
C ILE A 74 -7.79 0.03 2.97
N CYS A 75 -8.70 -0.92 2.71
CA CYS A 75 -8.82 -2.13 3.51
C CYS A 75 -7.54 -2.99 3.49
N LEU A 76 -6.82 -3.02 2.37
CA LEU A 76 -5.51 -3.70 2.26
C LEU A 76 -4.40 -2.94 3.00
N LYS A 77 -4.42 -1.60 2.99
CA LYS A 77 -3.50 -0.77 3.79
C LYS A 77 -3.73 -0.93 5.29
N GLU A 78 -4.96 -1.12 5.73
CA GLU A 78 -5.27 -1.41 7.14
C GLU A 78 -4.83 -2.83 7.55
N LYS A 79 -4.92 -3.81 6.63
CA LYS A 79 -4.52 -5.21 6.87
C LYS A 79 -3.02 -5.46 6.84
N THR A 80 -2.25 -4.54 6.28
CA THR A 80 -0.78 -4.60 6.30
C THR A 80 -0.29 -3.48 7.20
N PRO A 81 0.18 -3.73 8.44
CA PRO A 81 0.99 -2.74 9.11
C PRO A 81 2.25 -2.60 8.25
N PHE A 82 2.29 -1.59 7.39
CA PHE A 82 3.52 -1.16 6.75
C PHE A 82 4.49 -0.94 7.90
N LYS A 83 5.49 -1.82 8.05
CA LYS A 83 6.53 -1.66 9.08
C LYS A 83 7.12 -0.27 8.83
N THR A 84 6.69 0.68 9.65
CA THR A 84 7.06 2.09 9.53
C THR A 84 8.58 2.13 9.50
N LYS A 85 9.19 2.99 8.66
CA LYS A 85 10.66 3.13 8.56
C LYS A 85 11.37 3.16 9.93
N ASN A 86 10.66 3.65 10.95
CA ASN A 86 11.06 3.67 12.35
C ASN A 86 11.33 2.28 12.97
N ALA A 87 10.59 1.24 12.60
CA ALA A 87 10.80 -0.13 13.09
C ALA A 87 12.07 -0.76 12.50
N ILE A 88 12.34 -0.54 11.22
CA ILE A 88 13.60 -0.97 10.57
C ILE A 88 14.79 -0.23 11.18
N LEU A 89 14.66 1.09 11.36
CA LEU A 89 15.67 1.92 12.04
C LEU A 89 15.92 1.49 13.49
N GLN A 90 14.90 1.00 14.22
CA GLN A 90 15.09 0.47 15.57
C GLN A 90 15.80 -0.89 15.55
N GLU A 91 15.47 -1.76 14.60
CA GLU A 91 16.12 -3.05 14.44
C GLU A 91 17.61 -2.88 14.09
N ASP A 92 17.95 -1.98 13.17
CA ASP A 92 19.34 -1.69 12.79
C ASP A 92 20.14 -1.07 13.94
N LYS A 93 19.52 -0.15 14.71
CA LYS A 93 20.12 0.39 15.95
C LYS A 93 20.42 -0.70 16.97
N SER A 94 19.50 -1.65 17.16
CA SER A 94 19.70 -2.74 18.12
C SER A 94 20.83 -3.69 17.70
N LYS A 95 20.93 -4.00 16.40
CA LYS A 95 22.02 -4.83 15.85
C LYS A 95 23.37 -4.14 15.98
N PHE A 96 23.42 -2.83 15.69
CA PHE A 96 24.64 -2.04 15.82
C PHE A 96 25.10 -1.90 17.27
N ASN A 97 24.18 -1.63 18.20
CA ASN A 97 24.51 -1.56 19.63
C ASN A 97 25.10 -2.89 20.14
N ARG A 98 24.52 -4.02 19.74
CA ARG A 98 25.05 -5.35 20.09
C ARG A 98 26.45 -5.58 19.52
N PHE A 99 26.74 -5.11 18.31
CA PHE A 99 28.08 -5.20 17.73
C PHE A 99 29.10 -4.39 18.54
N LEU A 100 28.74 -3.15 18.90
CA LEU A 100 29.60 -2.29 19.71
C LEU A 100 29.87 -2.86 21.11
N GLU A 101 28.88 -3.49 21.73
CA GLU A 101 29.04 -4.15 23.03
C GLU A 101 30.02 -5.32 22.97
N ASN A 102 29.97 -6.12 21.89
CA ASN A 102 30.91 -7.22 21.69
C ASN A 102 32.35 -6.71 21.51
N GLU A 103 32.57 -5.70 20.67
CA GLU A 103 33.89 -5.10 20.51
C GLU A 103 34.36 -4.49 21.83
N ARG A 104 33.51 -3.77 22.56
CA ARG A 104 33.86 -3.22 23.88
C ARG A 104 34.32 -4.32 24.85
N GLY A 105 33.58 -5.42 24.95
CA GLY A 105 33.95 -6.54 25.82
C GLY A 105 35.29 -7.19 25.44
N ARG A 106 35.56 -7.30 24.13
CA ARG A 106 36.85 -7.79 23.62
C ARG A 106 38.01 -6.88 24.05
N TRP A 107 37.84 -5.58 23.95
CA TRP A 107 38.89 -4.61 24.29
C TRP A 107 39.11 -4.54 25.81
N ASP A 108 38.04 -4.60 26.60
CA ASP A 108 38.14 -4.67 28.06
C ASP A 108 38.88 -5.94 28.52
N SER A 109 38.68 -7.05 27.82
CA SER A 109 39.38 -8.30 28.10
C SER A 109 40.87 -8.19 27.76
N ASN A 110 41.19 -7.68 26.56
CA ASN A 110 42.58 -7.43 26.17
C ASN A 110 43.29 -6.47 27.12
N LEU A 111 42.64 -5.38 27.55
CA LEU A 111 43.22 -4.43 28.50
C LEU A 111 43.56 -5.08 29.84
N LYS A 112 42.74 -6.02 30.34
CA LYS A 112 43.05 -6.77 31.56
C LYS A 112 44.29 -7.64 31.38
N VAL A 113 44.39 -8.35 30.25
CA VAL A 113 45.57 -9.19 29.94
C VAL A 113 46.82 -8.31 29.80
N LEU A 114 46.75 -7.27 28.98
CA LEU A 114 47.84 -6.31 28.78
C LEU A 114 48.32 -5.67 30.07
N LYS A 115 47.42 -5.37 31.01
CA LYS A 115 47.78 -4.82 32.32
C LYS A 115 48.62 -5.81 33.15
N ILE A 116 48.29 -7.10 33.10
CA ILE A 116 49.06 -8.15 33.78
C ILE A 116 50.40 -8.35 33.07
N GLU A 117 50.37 -8.49 31.74
CA GLU A 117 51.58 -8.68 30.92
C GLU A 117 52.56 -7.52 31.09
N TYR A 118 52.08 -6.28 31.20
CA TYR A 118 52.93 -5.12 31.44
C TYR A 118 53.66 -5.18 32.79
N GLU A 119 52.99 -5.58 33.85
CA GLU A 119 53.63 -5.73 35.17
C GLU A 119 54.63 -6.90 35.20
N VAL A 120 54.32 -8.01 34.53
CA VAL A 120 55.24 -9.14 34.37
C VAL A 120 56.42 -8.76 33.48
N PHE A 121 56.19 -8.01 32.39
CA PHE A 121 57.22 -7.56 31.46
C PHE A 121 58.27 -6.69 32.15
N LYS A 122 57.86 -5.76 33.03
CA LYS A 122 58.80 -4.97 33.83
C LYS A 122 59.72 -5.85 34.68
N ARG A 123 59.17 -6.88 35.33
CA ARG A 123 59.94 -7.82 36.16
C ARG A 123 60.87 -8.68 35.30
N ASN A 124 60.37 -9.19 34.18
CA ASN A 124 61.13 -9.99 33.24
C ASN A 124 62.29 -9.19 32.61
N CYS A 125 62.11 -7.90 32.36
CA CYS A 125 63.20 -7.04 31.87
C CYS A 125 64.34 -6.94 32.89
N LEU A 126 64.02 -6.80 34.19
CA LEU A 126 65.04 -6.77 35.25
C LEU A 126 65.77 -8.12 35.36
N ILE A 127 65.02 -9.23 35.34
CA ILE A 127 65.61 -10.58 35.38
C ILE A 127 66.49 -10.82 34.14
N GLY A 128 66.04 -10.38 32.97
CA GLY A 128 66.80 -10.46 31.71
C GLY A 128 68.08 -9.64 31.75
N ALA A 129 68.07 -8.44 32.32
CA ALA A 129 69.27 -7.64 32.51
C ALA A 129 70.28 -8.34 33.44
N VAL A 130 69.82 -8.88 34.59
CA VAL A 130 70.65 -9.66 35.52
C VAL A 130 71.23 -10.91 34.84
N TYR A 131 70.43 -11.59 34.02
CA TYR A 131 70.88 -12.75 33.26
C TYR A 131 72.04 -12.41 32.31
N VAL A 132 71.90 -11.32 31.56
CA VAL A 132 72.90 -10.87 30.57
C VAL A 132 74.15 -10.29 31.23
N GLU A 133 74.06 -9.67 32.40
CA GLU A 133 75.22 -9.00 33.01
C GLU A 133 75.98 -9.89 34.02
N LEU A 134 75.25 -10.59 34.89
CA LEU A 134 75.86 -11.25 36.07
C LEU A 134 75.95 -12.76 35.92
N LEU A 135 75.03 -13.38 35.19
CA LEU A 135 74.93 -14.83 35.11
C LEU A 135 75.64 -15.45 33.89
N ASN A 136 76.23 -14.65 32.99
CA ASN A 136 76.90 -15.17 31.79
C ASN A 136 78.01 -16.20 32.10
N ASN A 137 78.77 -15.98 33.18
CA ASN A 137 79.91 -16.81 33.59
C ASN A 137 79.55 -17.91 34.62
N VAL A 138 78.28 -18.08 34.97
CA VAL A 138 77.79 -19.07 35.94
C VAL A 138 77.36 -20.35 35.20
N ASP A 139 77.59 -21.52 35.79
CA ASP A 139 77.19 -22.79 35.18
C ASP A 139 75.66 -22.90 35.00
N TYR A 140 75.24 -23.68 34.00
CA TYR A 140 73.83 -23.76 33.60
C TYR A 140 72.90 -24.23 34.73
N ASP A 141 73.33 -25.20 35.52
CA ASP A 141 72.51 -25.75 36.60
C ASP A 141 72.31 -24.74 37.74
N GLU A 142 73.36 -23.98 38.08
CA GLU A 142 73.28 -22.92 39.10
C GLU A 142 72.43 -21.74 38.61
N ARG A 143 72.57 -21.33 37.35
CA ARG A 143 71.71 -20.31 36.72
C ARG A 143 70.24 -20.66 36.79
N LYS A 144 69.90 -21.92 36.52
CA LYS A 144 68.51 -22.38 36.52
C LYS A 144 67.90 -22.31 37.91
N VAL A 145 68.66 -22.63 38.95
CA VAL A 145 68.20 -22.51 40.34
C VAL A 145 67.96 -21.04 40.71
N LEU A 146 68.86 -20.13 40.30
CA LEU A 146 68.75 -18.70 40.61
C LEU A 146 67.59 -17.99 39.90
N LEU A 147 67.18 -18.47 38.70
CA LEU A 147 66.07 -17.88 37.92
C LEU A 147 64.69 -18.45 38.28
N LEU A 148 64.62 -19.55 39.03
CA LEU A 148 63.38 -20.23 39.41
C LEU A 148 62.85 -19.82 40.80
N LEU A 149 63.59 -19.01 41.55
CA LEU A 149 63.19 -18.38 42.82
C LEU A 149 62.48 -17.05 42.58
#